data_AF-A0A9Y2IFH6-F1
#
_entry.id   AF-A0A9Y2IFH6-F1
#
_cell.length_a   1.000
_cell.length_b   1.000
_cell.length_c   1.000
_cell.angle_alpha   90.00
_cell.angle_beta   90.00
_cell.angle_gamma   90.00
#
_symmetry.space_group_name_H-M   'P 1'
#
loop_
_entity.id
_entity.type
_entity.pdbx_description
1 polymer ?
#
loop_
_entity_poly.entity_id
_entity_poly.type
_entity_poly.pdbx_seq_one_letter_code
_entity_poly.pdbx_strand_id
1 'polypeptide(L)'
;MLLAAALPRTRRVAVARVALRRRETLAALRVRDRTIVLQPLLWPDRIRRPDIPFLHEDVEPHHGELHHAVRLVQGLAPEESPYTDDHRAALEAVVRAKPAGGDVERPPNANRPKASPGC
;
A
#
# COMPACT_ATOMS: atom_id res chain seq x y z
N MET A 1 -3.60 16.28 23.68
CA MET A 1 -4.03 14.95 23.16
C MET A 1 -3.70 13.85 24.17
N LEU A 2 -4.70 13.32 24.89
CA LEU A 2 -4.49 12.27 25.91
C LEU A 2 -4.11 10.91 25.31
N LEU A 3 -4.81 10.47 24.26
CA LEU A 3 -4.54 9.19 23.61
C LEU A 3 -3.12 9.14 23.02
N ALA A 4 -2.68 10.23 22.39
CA ALA A 4 -1.33 10.32 21.84
C ALA A 4 -0.23 10.21 22.91
N ALA A 5 -0.53 10.64 24.14
CA ALA A 5 0.37 10.51 25.28
C ALA A 5 0.33 9.11 25.93
N ALA A 6 -0.81 8.43 25.88
CA ALA A 6 -1.03 7.13 26.53
C ALA A 6 -0.49 5.93 25.73
N LEU A 7 -0.65 5.92 24.40
CA LEU A 7 -0.28 4.77 23.57
C LEU A 7 1.23 4.44 23.61
N PRO A 8 2.16 5.41 23.50
CA PRO A 8 3.59 5.12 23.60
C PRO A 8 4.00 4.58 24.98
N ARG A 9 3.39 5.12 26.06
CA ARG A 9 3.68 4.72 27.45
C ARG A 9 3.24 3.29 27.75
N THR A 10 2.14 2.86 27.15
CA THR A 10 1.57 1.53 27.38
C THR A 10 2.11 0.47 26.42
N ARG A 11 2.90 0.85 25.40
CA ARG A 11 3.32 -0.02 24.29
C ARG A 11 2.15 -0.75 23.62
N ARG A 12 0.97 -0.12 23.61
CA ARG A 12 -0.26 -0.66 23.02
C ARG A 12 -0.59 0.05 21.71
N VAL A 13 -1.35 -0.66 20.89
CA VAL A 13 -1.97 -0.12 19.68
C VAL A 13 -3.46 0.01 19.95
N ALA A 14 -4.07 1.13 19.58
CA ALA A 14 -5.51 1.28 19.66
C ALA A 14 -6.17 0.65 18.43
N VAL A 15 -7.18 -0.19 18.63
CA VAL A 15 -8.02 -0.71 17.55
C VAL A 15 -9.31 0.10 17.52
N ALA A 16 -9.64 0.64 16.35
CA ALA A 16 -10.83 1.46 16.15
C ALA A 16 -11.58 1.03 14.90
N ARG A 17 -12.88 1.25 14.91
CA ARG A 17 -13.72 1.16 13.72
C ARG A 17 -13.82 2.57 13.13
N VAL A 18 -13.45 2.73 11.87
CA VAL A 18 -13.38 4.04 11.20
C VAL A 18 -14.21 4.02 9.93
N ALA A 19 -14.97 5.09 9.71
CA ALA A 19 -15.73 5.30 8.47
C ALA A 19 -14.94 6.24 7.55
N LEU A 20 -14.45 5.71 6.43
CA LEU A 20 -13.78 6.48 5.38
C LEU A 20 -14.71 6.60 4.18
N ARG A 21 -15.16 7.82 3.90
CA ARG A 21 -16.12 8.17 2.84
C ARG A 21 -17.43 7.38 2.98
N ARG A 22 -17.53 6.21 2.33
CA ARG A 22 -18.74 5.38 2.26
C ARG A 22 -18.55 3.97 2.85
N ARG A 23 -17.36 3.67 3.38
CA ARG A 23 -17.04 2.33 3.84
C ARG A 23 -16.45 2.36 5.24
N GLU A 24 -16.96 1.47 6.06
CA GLU A 24 -16.44 1.24 7.39
C GLU A 24 -15.37 0.14 7.38
N THR A 25 -14.30 0.35 8.13
CA THR A 25 -13.20 -0.61 8.27
C THR A 25 -12.67 -0.61 9.70
N LEU A 26 -12.11 -1.74 10.11
CA LEU A 26 -11.23 -1.76 11.28
C LEU A 26 -9.93 -1.06 10.93
N ALA A 27 -9.33 -0.38 11.89
CA ALA A 27 -8.04 0.28 11.76
C ALA A 27 -7.24 0.21 13.06
N ALA A 28 -5.93 0.08 12.92
CA ALA A 28 -4.96 0.25 13.98
C ALA A 28 -4.50 1.71 14.03
N LEU A 29 -4.58 2.32 15.20
CA LEU A 29 -4.09 3.67 15.47
C LEU A 29 -2.78 3.58 16.25
N ARG A 30 -1.74 4.23 15.71
CA ARG A 30 -0.40 4.30 16.31
C ARG A 30 0.05 5.75 16.39
N VAL A 31 0.94 6.06 17.33
CA VAL A 31 1.53 7.39 17.46
C VAL A 31 2.95 7.33 16.92
N ARG A 32 3.29 8.21 15.99
CA ARG A 32 4.63 8.36 15.43
C ARG A 32 4.90 9.85 15.25
N ASP A 33 6.05 10.33 15.73
CA ASP A 33 6.50 11.71 15.56
C ASP A 33 5.41 12.75 15.93
N ARG A 34 4.80 12.57 17.12
CA ARG A 34 3.68 13.38 17.65
C ARG A 34 2.40 13.37 16.80
N THR A 35 2.30 12.50 15.82
CA THR A 35 1.17 12.37 14.89
C THR A 35 0.48 11.03 15.07
N ILE A 36 -0.83 10.95 14.80
CA ILE A 36 -1.57 9.68 14.78
C ILE A 36 -1.53 9.11 13.37
N VAL A 37 -0.99 7.91 13.25
CA VAL A 37 -1.00 7.10 12.03
C VAL A 37 -2.17 6.13 12.11
N LEU A 38 -3.00 6.16 11.07
CA LEU A 38 -4.12 5.24 10.89
C LEU A 38 -3.73 4.20 9.84
N GLN A 39 -3.75 2.92 10.22
CA GLN A 39 -3.54 1.81 9.32
C GLN A 39 -4.83 0.99 9.21
N PRO A 40 -5.52 0.97 8.05
CA PRO A 40 -6.67 0.10 7.84
C PRO A 40 -6.28 -1.37 8.00
N LEU A 41 -7.11 -2.13 8.69
CA LEU A 41 -6.96 -3.56 8.86
C LEU A 41 -7.84 -4.32 7.88
N LEU A 42 -7.33 -5.45 7.41
CA LEU A 42 -8.10 -6.39 6.63
C LEU A 42 -9.01 -7.20 7.56
N TRP A 43 -10.27 -7.41 7.17
CA TRP A 43 -11.15 -8.30 7.92
C TRP A 43 -10.69 -9.76 7.81
N PRO A 44 -10.90 -10.61 8.83
CA PRO A 44 -10.38 -11.98 8.84
C PRO A 44 -10.78 -12.82 7.62
N ASP A 45 -12.01 -12.65 7.14
CA ASP A 45 -12.55 -13.32 5.94
C ASP A 45 -11.81 -12.94 4.64
N ARG A 46 -11.12 -11.80 4.63
CA ARG A 46 -10.35 -11.33 3.48
C ARG A 46 -8.88 -11.71 3.53
N ILE A 47 -8.42 -12.29 4.64
CA ILE A 47 -7.07 -12.82 4.76
C ILE A 47 -7.07 -14.19 4.09
N ARG A 48 -6.36 -14.32 2.97
CA ARG A 48 -6.17 -15.62 2.32
C ARG A 48 -5.24 -16.47 3.18
N ARG A 49 -5.59 -17.74 3.38
CA ARG A 49 -4.67 -18.69 4.00
C ARG A 49 -3.47 -18.90 3.05
N PRO A 50 -2.23 -18.81 3.54
CA PRO A 50 -1.07 -19.09 2.73
C PRO A 50 -1.08 -20.58 2.36
N ASP A 51 -1.05 -20.87 1.07
CA ASP A 51 -0.87 -22.21 0.50
C ASP A 51 0.49 -22.23 -0.19
N ILE A 52 1.54 -22.40 0.60
CA ILE A 52 2.93 -22.34 0.17
C ILE A 52 3.57 -23.67 0.57
N PRO A 53 4.14 -24.46 -0.36
CA PRO A 53 4.61 -25.82 -0.08
C PRO A 53 5.61 -25.93 1.07
N PHE A 54 6.53 -24.96 1.16
CA PHE A 54 7.62 -24.94 2.15
C PHE A 54 7.27 -24.18 3.43
N LEU A 55 6.00 -23.83 3.67
CA LEU A 55 5.59 -23.02 4.84
C LEU A 55 5.96 -23.67 6.19
N HIS A 56 6.10 -24.99 6.21
CA HIS A 56 6.42 -25.80 7.38
C HIS A 56 7.82 -26.42 7.32
N GLU A 57 8.63 -26.03 6.34
CA GLU A 57 10.01 -26.49 6.21
C GLU A 57 10.92 -25.56 6.99
N ASP A 58 11.68 -26.10 7.95
CA ASP A 58 12.75 -25.37 8.62
C ASP A 58 13.98 -25.32 7.70
N VAL A 59 14.02 -24.32 6.82
CA VAL A 59 15.14 -24.06 5.91
C VAL A 59 16.02 -22.96 6.51
N GLU A 60 17.15 -23.35 7.09
CA GLU A 60 18.16 -22.39 7.57
C GLU A 60 19.04 -21.94 6.39
N PRO A 61 19.09 -20.64 6.04
CA PRO A 61 19.90 -20.17 4.93
C PRO A 61 21.39 -20.26 5.26
N HIS A 62 22.21 -20.65 4.27
CA HIS A 62 23.65 -20.70 4.46
C HIS A 62 24.22 -19.30 4.71
N HIS A 63 25.07 -19.14 5.72
CA HIS A 63 25.59 -17.83 6.17
C HIS A 63 26.23 -17.00 5.04
N GLY A 64 26.96 -17.64 4.12
CA GLY A 64 27.57 -16.96 2.96
C GLY A 64 26.56 -16.39 1.97
N GLU A 65 25.46 -17.10 1.72
CA GLU A 65 24.40 -16.64 0.81
C GLU A 65 23.59 -15.52 1.45
N LEU A 66 23.30 -15.65 2.75
CA LEU A 66 22.63 -14.60 3.52
C LEU A 66 23.46 -13.30 3.49
N HIS A 67 24.77 -13.38 3.72
CA HIS A 67 25.66 -12.22 3.65
C HIS A 67 25.64 -11.57 2.26
N HIS A 68 25.66 -12.37 1.19
CA HIS A 68 25.58 -11.83 -0.17
C HIS A 68 24.24 -11.15 -0.44
N ALA A 69 23.13 -11.78 -0.08
CA ALA A 69 21.79 -11.23 -0.23
C ALA A 69 21.62 -9.90 0.52
N VAL A 70 22.14 -9.80 1.76
CA VAL A 70 22.11 -8.56 2.54
C VAL A 70 22.84 -7.42 1.82
N ARG A 71 24.03 -7.68 1.27
CA ARG A 71 24.77 -6.64 0.53
C ARG A 71 24.04 -6.18 -0.74
N LEU A 72 23.38 -7.10 -1.44
CA LEU A 72 22.57 -6.76 -2.62
C LEU A 72 21.39 -5.85 -2.24
N VAL A 73 20.66 -6.19 -1.18
CA VAL A 73 19.53 -5.38 -0.70
C VAL A 73 19.99 -3.98 -0.29
N GLN A 74 21.12 -3.87 0.41
CA GLN A 74 21.70 -2.57 0.80
C GLN A 74 22.10 -1.71 -0.39
N GLY A 75 22.66 -2.30 -1.45
CA GLY A 75 23.06 -1.58 -2.67
C GLY A 75 21.88 -1.11 -3.53
N LEU A 76 20.71 -1.74 -3.41
CA LEU A 76 19.51 -1.40 -4.18
C LEU A 76 18.57 -0.44 -3.45
N ALA A 77 18.80 -0.15 -2.17
CA ALA A 77 17.94 0.71 -1.37
C ALA A 77 18.28 2.20 -1.61
N PRO A 78 17.40 2.99 -2.27
CA PRO A 78 17.61 4.43 -2.40
C PRO A 78 17.35 5.14 -1.07
N GLU A 79 18.06 6.26 -0.81
CA GLU A 79 17.87 7.07 0.41
C GLU A 79 16.50 7.76 0.46
N GLU A 80 15.96 8.13 -0.70
CA GLU A 80 14.64 8.74 -0.86
C GLU A 80 13.76 7.92 -1.81
N SER A 81 12.45 8.08 -1.70
CA SER A 81 11.51 7.33 -2.54
C SER A 81 11.64 7.79 -4.00
N PRO A 82 11.99 6.89 -4.94
CA PRO A 82 12.10 7.25 -6.36
C PRO A 82 10.73 7.32 -7.07
N TYR A 83 9.63 7.06 -6.37
CA TYR A 83 8.32 6.89 -6.97
C TYR A 83 7.57 8.21 -7.10
N THR A 84 7.06 8.49 -8.30
CA THR A 84 6.19 9.62 -8.61
C THR A 84 4.77 9.16 -8.93
N ASP A 85 3.79 10.04 -8.72
CA ASP A 85 2.40 9.79 -9.12
C ASP A 85 2.23 10.11 -10.60
N ASP A 86 2.58 9.14 -11.45
CA ASP A 86 2.51 9.28 -12.91
C ASP A 86 1.08 9.52 -13.40
N HIS A 87 0.08 8.98 -12.69
CA HIS A 87 -1.32 9.20 -13.01
C HIS A 87 -1.70 10.67 -12.80
N ARG A 88 -1.30 11.26 -11.68
CA ARG A 88 -1.50 12.71 -11.43
C ARG A 88 -0.78 13.55 -12.48
N ALA A 89 0.46 13.21 -12.82
CA ALA A 89 1.22 13.92 -13.86
C ALA A 89 0.50 13.87 -15.22
N ALA A 90 0.00 12.70 -15.62
CA ALA A 90 -0.78 12.53 -16.85
C ALA A 90 -2.10 13.31 -16.80
N LEU A 91 -2.80 13.32 -15.67
CA LEU A 91 -4.03 14.09 -15.50
C LEU A 91 -3.78 15.60 -15.62
N GLU A 92 -2.72 16.11 -14.99
CA GLU A 92 -2.33 17.52 -15.09
C GLU A 92 -1.96 17.92 -16.52
N ALA A 93 -1.32 17.04 -17.29
CA ALA A 93 -1.05 17.26 -18.71
C ALA A 93 -2.35 17.40 -19.54
N VAL A 94 -3.32 16.52 -19.32
CA VAL A 94 -4.65 16.61 -19.97
C VAL A 94 -5.38 17.90 -19.57
N VAL A 95 -5.34 18.27 -18.28
CA VAL A 95 -5.96 19.50 -17.79
C VAL A 95 -5.33 20.74 -18.44
N ARG A 96 -4.01 20.77 -18.63
CA ARG A 96 -3.32 21.87 -19.32
C ARG A 96 -3.59 21.92 -20.83
N ALA A 97 -3.81 20.78 -21.48
CA ALA A 97 -4.11 20.71 -22.91
C ALA A 97 -5.55 21.16 -23.25
N LYS A 98 -6.51 20.97 -22.32
CA LYS A 98 -7.93 21.33 -22.53
C LYS A 98 -8.19 22.81 -22.86
N PRO A 99 -7.60 23.80 -22.17
CA PRO A 99 -7.78 25.21 -22.53
C PRO A 99 -7.10 25.62 -23.85
N ALA A 100 -6.15 24.83 -24.36
CA ALA A 100 -5.38 25.13 -25.57
C ALA A 100 -6.02 24.59 -26.87
N GLY A 101 -7.22 23.99 -26.80
CA GLY A 101 -7.88 23.40 -27.98
C GLY A 101 -7.19 22.15 -28.53
N GLY A 102 -6.29 21.52 -27.76
CA GLY A 102 -5.60 20.29 -28.16
C GLY A 102 -6.53 19.09 -28.03
N ASP A 103 -6.62 18.29 -29.09
CA ASP A 103 -7.41 17.06 -29.12
C ASP A 103 -6.87 16.09 -28.06
N VAL A 104 -7.69 15.77 -27.07
CA VAL A 104 -7.30 14.86 -25.98
C VAL A 104 -7.41 13.45 -26.52
N GLU A 105 -6.32 12.92 -27.07
CA GLU A 105 -6.28 11.52 -27.49
C GLU A 105 -6.49 10.63 -26.27
N ARG A 106 -7.56 9.83 -26.33
CA ARG A 106 -7.97 8.93 -25.26
C ARG A 106 -6.90 7.84 -25.09
N PRO A 107 -6.33 7.63 -23.89
CA PRO A 107 -5.34 6.57 -23.71
C PRO A 107 -5.96 5.20 -24.04
N PRO A 108 -5.24 4.31 -24.77
CA PRO A 108 -5.81 3.11 -25.39
C PRO A 108 -6.19 1.98 -24.41
N ASN A 109 -6.13 2.20 -23.10
CA ASN A 109 -6.60 1.26 -22.09
C ASN A 109 -7.72 1.87 -21.25
N ALA A 110 -8.93 1.87 -21.82
CA ALA A 110 -10.13 1.69 -21.02
C ALA A 110 -10.57 0.24 -21.19
N ASN A 111 -9.92 -0.70 -20.49
CA ASN A 111 -10.33 -2.09 -20.46
C ASN A 111 -11.72 -2.18 -19.82
N ARG A 112 -12.76 -2.10 -20.65
CA ARG A 112 -14.13 -2.44 -20.27
C ARG A 112 -14.16 -3.96 -20.10
N PRO A 113 -14.54 -4.52 -18.94
CA PRO A 113 -14.81 -5.94 -18.86
C PRO A 113 -15.88 -6.28 -19.88
N LYS A 114 -15.56 -7.14 -20.85
CA LYS A 114 -16.52 -7.67 -21.80
C LYS A 114 -17.58 -8.42 -21.00
N ALA A 115 -18.81 -7.92 -21.02
CA ALA A 115 -19.97 -8.74 -20.70
C ALA A 115 -20.02 -9.86 -21.73
N SER A 116 -19.80 -11.10 -21.30
CA SER A 116 -20.08 -12.27 -22.12
C SER A 116 -21.61 -12.41 -22.22
N PRO A 117 -22.19 -12.47 -23.43
CA PRO A 117 -23.57 -12.88 -23.60
C PRO A 117 -23.65 -14.39 -23.32
N GLY A 118 -24.71 -14.81 -22.63
CA GLY A 118 -24.90 -16.20 -22.20
C GLY A 118 -25.06 -17.19 -23.36
N CYS A 119 -24.64 -18.42 -23.06
CA CYS A 119 -25.42 -19.65 -23.25
C CYS A 119 -25.37 -20.41 -21.92
#